data_AF-A0AB35LGR4-F1
#
_entry.id   AF-A0AB35LGR4-F1
#
_cell.length_a   1.000
_cell.length_b   1.000
_cell.length_c   1.000
_cell.angle_alpha   90.00
_cell.angle_beta   90.00
_cell.angle_gamma   90.00
#
_symmetry.space_group_name_H-M   'P 1'
#
loop_
_entity.id
_entity.type
_entity.pdbx_description
1 polymer ?
#
loop_
_entity_poly.entity_id
_entity_poly.type
_entity_poly.pdbx_seq_one_letter_code
_entity_poly.pdbx_strand_id
1 'polypeptide(L)'
;MENDDDNSDEELAPMVDGLSGTLCIIILVSMVFIFSGMKTAETYIHYGELNFEKTKIDMPNKRIYFKGGIHLSKSETFLIKKEITKNESKKIIINGYINDKVSHSKEKNTYNLLYMASLIKNLGINKEIVLKQGTSEHCPGWNSCIYWDYK
;
A
#
# COMPACT_ATOMS: atom_id res chain seq x y z
N MET A 1 -51.18 43.92 51.40
CA MET A 1 -50.89 44.63 50.16
C MET A 1 -49.75 43.86 49.52
N GLU A 2 -50.05 42.83 48.72
CA GLU A 2 -50.49 42.93 47.30
C GLU A 2 -49.44 43.71 46.49
N ASN A 3 -48.91 43.27 45.36
CA ASN A 3 -49.28 42.16 44.46
C ASN A 3 -48.20 42.07 43.35
N ASP A 4 -48.11 40.89 42.71
CA ASP A 4 -47.97 40.66 41.25
C ASP A 4 -46.71 41.22 40.53
N ASP A 5 -46.14 40.64 39.47
CA ASP A 5 -46.09 39.34 38.80
C ASP A 5 -45.09 39.57 37.64
N ASP A 6 -44.79 38.51 36.88
CA ASP A 6 -44.31 38.55 35.49
C ASP A 6 -42.83 38.94 35.21
N ASN A 7 -42.02 37.95 34.82
CA ASN A 7 -41.76 37.53 33.43
C ASN A 7 -40.84 38.50 32.69
N SER A 8 -39.63 38.05 32.36
CA SER A 8 -39.27 37.76 30.97
C SER A 8 -37.81 37.36 30.86
N ASP A 9 -37.63 36.13 30.38
CA ASP A 9 -36.46 35.69 29.65
C ASP A 9 -36.22 36.65 28.47
N GLU A 10 -35.08 37.33 28.45
CA GLU A 10 -34.48 37.86 27.22
C GLU A 10 -33.13 37.16 27.01
N GLU A 11 -33.24 35.89 26.62
CA GLU A 11 -32.66 35.39 25.37
C GLU A 11 -31.23 35.87 25.05
N LEU A 12 -30.27 35.42 25.84
CA LEU A 12 -28.87 35.40 25.41
C LEU A 12 -28.62 34.21 24.46
N ALA A 13 -28.72 34.53 23.16
CA ALA A 13 -28.10 33.90 22.01
C ALA A 13 -28.55 32.48 21.60
N PRO A 14 -29.53 32.34 20.67
CA PRO A 14 -29.59 31.18 19.80
C PRO A 14 -28.58 31.34 18.66
N MET A 15 -27.29 31.23 18.96
CA MET A 15 -26.25 31.23 17.91
C MET A 15 -25.13 30.23 18.19
N VAL A 16 -25.49 29.03 18.67
CA VAL A 16 -24.54 27.91 18.84
C VAL A 16 -25.09 26.58 18.29
N ASP A 17 -26.30 26.51 17.72
CA ASP A 17 -26.83 25.22 17.21
C ASP A 17 -26.61 24.97 15.70
N GLY A 18 -26.28 26.00 14.92
CA GLY A 18 -26.01 25.84 13.49
C GLY A 18 -24.58 25.40 13.16
N LEU A 19 -23.61 25.73 14.01
CA LEU A 19 -22.18 25.51 13.75
C LEU A 19 -21.77 24.05 13.95
N SER A 20 -22.33 23.36 14.96
CA SER A 20 -21.98 21.97 15.27
C SER A 20 -22.46 20.99 14.18
N GLY A 21 -23.69 21.17 13.71
CA GLY A 21 -24.26 20.34 12.63
C GLY A 21 -23.58 20.58 11.28
N THR A 22 -23.35 21.84 10.91
CA THR A 22 -22.66 22.17 9.66
C THR A 22 -21.20 21.72 9.66
N LEU A 23 -20.49 21.83 10.79
CA LEU A 23 -19.13 21.30 10.93
C LEU A 23 -19.11 19.77 10.73
N CYS A 24 -20.07 19.05 11.33
CA CYS A 24 -20.18 17.59 11.17
C CYS A 24 -20.43 17.19 9.71
N ILE A 25 -21.33 17.90 9.02
CA ILE A 25 -21.60 17.67 7.60
C ILE A 25 -20.35 17.97 6.75
N ILE A 26 -19.64 19.07 7.02
CA ILE A 26 -18.41 19.41 6.30
C ILE A 26 -17.34 18.33 6.53
N ILE A 27 -17.18 17.82 7.75
CA ILE A 27 -16.24 16.73 8.04
C ILE A 27 -16.63 15.45 7.31
N LEU A 28 -17.90 15.05 7.33
CA LEU A 28 -18.38 13.86 6.64
C LEU A 28 -18.20 13.96 5.12
N VAL A 29 -18.56 15.10 4.54
CA VAL A 29 -18.38 15.37 3.11
C VAL A 29 -16.90 15.37 2.74
N SER A 30 -16.05 16.01 3.55
CA SER A 30 -14.59 16.01 3.35
C SER A 30 -14.00 14.61 3.42
N MET A 31 -14.42 13.79 4.40
CA MET A 31 -13.98 12.40 4.51
C MET A 31 -14.43 11.58 3.30
N VAL A 32 -15.65 11.74 2.81
CA VAL A 32 -16.14 11.06 1.59
C VAL A 32 -15.31 11.47 0.37
N PHE A 33 -15.00 12.76 0.21
CA PHE A 33 -14.13 13.22 -0.88
C PHE A 33 -12.69 12.76 -0.73
N ILE A 34 -12.14 12.68 0.49
CA ILE A 34 -10.81 12.12 0.75
C ILE A 34 -10.80 10.62 0.44
N PHE A 35 -11.78 9.83 0.89
CA PHE A 35 -11.87 8.40 0.57
C PHE A 35 -12.10 8.13 -0.92
N SER A 36 -12.96 8.93 -1.57
CA SER A 36 -13.22 8.82 -3.01
C SER A 36 -12.01 9.28 -3.83
N GLY A 37 -11.33 10.34 -3.37
CA GLY A 37 -10.06 10.82 -3.88
C GLY A 37 -8.93 9.82 -3.67
N MET A 38 -8.90 9.07 -2.56
CA MET A 38 -7.95 7.99 -2.30
C MET A 38 -8.19 6.80 -3.21
N LYS A 39 -9.44 6.48 -3.56
CA LYS A 39 -9.76 5.41 -4.51
C LYS A 39 -9.42 5.79 -5.96
N THR A 40 -9.64 7.07 -6.30
CA THR A 40 -9.22 7.65 -7.58
C THR A 40 -7.70 7.80 -7.64
N ALA A 41 -7.07 8.10 -6.50
CA ALA A 41 -5.63 8.00 -6.32
C ALA A 41 -5.22 6.54 -6.43
N GLU A 42 -5.87 5.52 -5.87
CA GLU A 42 -5.48 4.12 -6.13
C GLU A 42 -5.51 3.76 -7.62
N THR A 43 -6.39 4.39 -8.41
CA THR A 43 -6.47 4.20 -9.88
C THR A 43 -5.53 5.10 -10.69
N TYR A 44 -5.17 6.30 -10.23
CA TYR A 44 -4.11 7.16 -10.82
C TYR A 44 -2.69 6.83 -10.28
N ILE A 45 -2.63 6.20 -9.11
CA ILE A 45 -1.57 5.37 -8.54
C ILE A 45 -1.72 3.93 -9.11
N HIS A 46 -2.34 3.76 -10.28
CA HIS A 46 -1.66 2.97 -11.31
C HIS A 46 -0.38 3.70 -11.71
N TYR A 47 0.54 3.83 -10.74
CA TYR A 47 1.92 4.26 -10.87
C TYR A 47 2.15 5.37 -11.91
N GLY A 48 1.52 6.54 -11.72
CA GLY A 48 1.64 7.69 -12.64
C GLY A 48 2.97 7.72 -13.39
N GLU A 49 2.95 7.37 -14.66
CA GLU A 49 4.09 7.33 -15.60
C GLU A 49 5.43 6.78 -15.05
N LEU A 50 5.43 5.90 -14.04
CA LEU A 50 6.65 5.22 -13.62
C LEU A 50 6.95 4.11 -14.64
N ASN A 51 7.64 4.52 -15.71
CA ASN A 51 8.20 3.61 -16.72
C ASN A 51 9.35 2.81 -16.10
N PHE A 52 9.02 1.78 -15.34
CA PHE A 52 9.99 0.81 -14.87
C PHE A 52 10.50 -0.02 -16.05
N GLU A 53 11.81 -0.25 -16.11
CA GLU A 53 12.38 -1.17 -17.08
C GLU A 53 11.76 -2.57 -16.94
N LYS A 54 11.76 -3.32 -18.05
CA LYS A 54 11.17 -4.66 -18.10
C LYS A 54 11.79 -5.57 -17.03
N THR A 55 10.94 -6.21 -16.24
CA THR A 55 11.34 -7.21 -15.27
C THR A 55 11.61 -8.55 -15.95
N LYS A 56 12.52 -9.35 -15.37
CA LYS A 56 12.81 -10.71 -15.83
C LYS A 56 12.53 -11.68 -14.70
N ILE A 57 11.64 -12.64 -14.94
CA ILE A 57 11.24 -13.63 -13.94
C ILE A 57 11.94 -14.96 -14.21
N ASP A 58 12.56 -15.50 -13.16
CA ASP A 58 13.20 -16.80 -13.12
C ASP A 58 12.48 -17.65 -12.07
N MET A 59 11.39 -18.30 -12.51
CA MET A 59 10.54 -19.11 -11.64
C MET A 59 11.22 -20.34 -11.04
N PRO A 60 12.07 -21.10 -11.79
CA PRO A 60 12.82 -22.22 -11.20
C PRO A 60 13.64 -21.82 -9.97
N ASN A 61 14.26 -20.63 -10.01
CA ASN A 61 15.06 -20.12 -8.90
C ASN A 61 14.26 -19.20 -7.96
N LYS A 62 12.96 -19.00 -8.20
CA LYS A 62 12.07 -18.12 -7.43
C LYS A 62 12.60 -16.70 -7.33
N ARG A 63 12.99 -16.12 -8.47
CA ARG A 63 13.60 -14.78 -8.55
C ARG A 63 12.92 -13.88 -9.57
N ILE A 64 12.90 -12.59 -9.27
CA ILE A 64 12.49 -11.51 -10.15
C ILE A 64 13.63 -10.52 -10.22
N TYR A 65 14.22 -10.36 -11.39
CA TYR A 65 15.24 -9.37 -11.67
C TYR A 65 14.58 -8.10 -12.23
N PHE A 66 15.09 -6.95 -11.81
CA PHE A 66 14.56 -5.64 -12.20
C PHE A 66 15.66 -4.59 -12.07
N LYS A 67 15.38 -3.37 -12.52
CA LYS A 67 16.25 -2.21 -12.32
C LYS A 67 15.48 -1.11 -11.62
N GLY A 68 15.83 -0.86 -10.36
CA GLY A 68 15.19 0.14 -9.53
C GLY A 68 13.83 -0.31 -8.98
N GLY A 69 12.82 -0.46 -9.83
CA GLY A 69 11.46 -0.82 -9.41
C GLY A 69 10.88 -2.03 -10.14
N ILE A 70 9.89 -2.67 -9.51
CA ILE A 70 9.14 -3.80 -10.07
C ILE A 70 7.75 -3.33 -10.47
N HIS A 71 7.36 -3.73 -11.67
CA HIS A 71 5.98 -3.78 -12.10
C HIS A 71 5.74 -5.11 -12.81
N LEU A 72 4.70 -5.83 -12.39
CA LEU A 72 4.35 -7.13 -12.94
C LEU A 72 3.03 -7.01 -13.71
N SER A 73 3.01 -7.55 -14.91
CA SER A 73 1.79 -7.74 -15.68
C SER A 73 0.85 -8.75 -15.01
N LYS A 74 -0.40 -8.80 -15.47
CA LYS A 74 -1.40 -9.76 -14.96
C LYS A 74 -0.96 -11.21 -15.16
N SER A 75 -0.34 -11.53 -16.29
CA SER A 75 0.16 -12.89 -16.59
C SER A 75 1.30 -13.30 -15.67
N GLU A 76 2.26 -12.41 -15.43
CA GLU A 76 3.38 -12.63 -14.51
C GLU A 76 2.89 -12.82 -13.07
N THR A 77 1.95 -11.96 -12.65
CA THR A 77 1.29 -12.06 -11.34
C THR A 77 0.59 -13.41 -11.16
N PHE A 78 -0.09 -13.91 -12.19
CA PHE A 78 -0.75 -15.21 -12.16
C PHE A 78 0.26 -16.37 -12.04
N LEU A 79 1.40 -16.29 -12.73
CA LEU A 79 2.46 -17.29 -12.61
C LEU A 79 3.01 -17.34 -11.18
N ILE A 80 3.27 -16.18 -10.58
CA ILE A 80 3.75 -16.06 -9.19
C ILE A 80 2.72 -16.64 -8.22
N LYS A 81 1.43 -16.32 -8.39
CA LYS A 81 0.36 -16.92 -7.60
C LYS A 81 0.42 -18.45 -7.66
N LYS A 82 0.50 -19.02 -8.87
CA LYS A 82 0.51 -20.47 -9.07
C LYS A 82 1.72 -21.13 -8.39
N GLU A 83 2.89 -20.49 -8.43
CA GLU A 83 4.10 -21.00 -7.78
C GLU A 83 3.95 -20.96 -6.25
N ILE A 84 3.54 -19.82 -5.69
CA ILE A 84 3.40 -19.66 -4.24
C ILE A 84 2.31 -20.57 -3.65
N THR A 85 1.18 -20.73 -4.34
CA THR A 85 0.07 -21.58 -3.87
C THR A 85 0.41 -23.07 -3.90
N LYS A 86 1.33 -23.52 -4.79
CA LYS A 86 1.77 -24.92 -4.82
C LYS A 86 2.52 -25.34 -3.56
N ASN A 87 3.16 -24.40 -2.87
CA ASN A 87 3.89 -24.70 -1.66
C ASN A 87 2.94 -24.69 -0.45
N GLU A 88 3.02 -25.70 0.42
CA GLU A 88 2.13 -25.83 1.59
C GLU A 88 2.60 -25.05 2.83
N SER A 89 3.83 -24.53 2.83
CA SER A 89 4.38 -23.76 3.96
C SER A 89 3.48 -22.58 4.33
N LYS A 90 3.30 -22.36 5.62
CA LYS A 90 2.49 -21.23 6.13
C LYS A 90 3.23 -19.89 6.03
N LYS A 91 4.52 -19.88 5.69
CA LYS A 91 5.40 -18.71 5.79
C LYS A 91 6.24 -18.54 4.53
N ILE A 92 6.18 -17.36 3.94
CA ILE A 92 7.02 -16.94 2.83
C ILE A 92 7.98 -15.84 3.28
N ILE A 93 9.26 -16.01 2.97
CA ILE A 93 10.30 -15.01 3.21
C ILE A 93 10.62 -14.38 1.86
N ILE A 94 10.38 -13.08 1.74
CA ILE A 94 10.69 -12.30 0.54
C ILE A 94 11.93 -11.47 0.84
N ASN A 95 12.99 -11.74 0.10
CA ASN A 95 14.25 -11.03 0.20
C ASN A 95 14.39 -10.09 -0.99
N GLY A 96 14.70 -8.83 -0.73
CA GLY A 96 14.93 -7.81 -1.75
C GLY A 96 16.36 -7.31 -1.69
N TYR A 97 17.02 -7.24 -2.83
CA TYR A 97 18.35 -6.67 -2.96
C TYR A 97 18.39 -5.67 -4.11
N ILE A 98 18.99 -4.52 -3.83
CA ILE A 98 19.36 -3.51 -4.81
C ILE A 98 20.82 -3.13 -4.51
N ASN A 99 21.66 -3.09 -5.54
CA ASN A 99 23.05 -2.67 -5.43
C ASN A 99 23.12 -1.23 -4.89
N ASP A 100 23.96 -1.00 -3.89
CA ASP A 100 24.09 0.30 -3.23
C ASP A 100 24.57 1.44 -4.16
N LYS A 101 25.12 1.09 -5.33
CA LYS A 101 25.45 2.07 -6.38
C LYS A 101 24.21 2.66 -7.07
N VAL A 102 23.04 2.04 -6.92
CA VAL A 102 21.78 2.56 -7.44
C VAL A 102 21.29 3.68 -6.52
N SER A 103 21.05 4.87 -7.09
CA SER A 103 20.51 6.00 -6.33
C SER A 103 19.19 5.62 -5.63
N HIS A 104 19.06 5.98 -4.35
CA HIS A 104 17.95 5.66 -3.47
C HIS A 104 17.67 4.14 -3.39
N SER A 105 18.73 3.32 -3.31
CA SER A 105 18.62 1.86 -3.31
C SER A 105 17.74 1.33 -2.18
N LYS A 106 17.83 1.90 -0.98
CA LYS A 106 17.08 1.45 0.21
C LYS A 106 15.58 1.73 0.08
N GLU A 107 15.23 2.94 -0.34
CA GLU A 107 13.84 3.36 -0.56
C GLU A 107 13.21 2.53 -1.67
N LYS A 108 13.93 2.34 -2.78
CA LYS A 108 13.49 1.49 -3.89
C LYS A 108 13.31 0.03 -3.46
N ASN A 109 14.24 -0.50 -2.67
CA ASN A 109 14.14 -1.89 -2.19
C ASN A 109 12.92 -2.06 -1.26
N THR A 110 12.69 -1.09 -0.38
CA THR A 110 11.53 -1.05 0.51
C THR A 110 10.24 -1.02 -0.29
N TYR A 111 10.15 -0.15 -1.30
CA TYR A 111 9.03 -0.09 -2.23
C TYR A 111 8.76 -1.45 -2.89
N ASN A 112 9.79 -2.10 -3.44
CA ASN A 112 9.63 -3.39 -4.13
C ASN A 112 9.18 -4.51 -3.18
N LEU A 113 9.70 -4.55 -1.95
CA LEU A 113 9.28 -5.50 -0.94
C LEU A 113 7.82 -5.32 -0.53
N LEU A 114 7.39 -4.07 -0.32
CA LEU A 114 6.00 -3.75 0.01
C LEU A 114 5.06 -4.03 -1.17
N TYR A 115 5.50 -3.75 -2.39
CA TYR A 115 4.77 -4.12 -3.61
C TYR A 115 4.51 -5.63 -3.66
N MET A 116 5.55 -6.45 -3.47
CA MET A 116 5.40 -7.91 -3.47
C MET A 116 4.51 -8.41 -2.33
N ALA A 117 4.63 -7.83 -1.13
CA ALA A 117 3.77 -8.19 0.00
C ALA A 117 2.30 -7.88 -0.29
N SER A 118 2.02 -6.69 -0.83
CA SER A 118 0.68 -6.26 -1.24
C SER A 118 0.12 -7.16 -2.34
N LEU A 119 0.92 -7.47 -3.37
CA LEU A 119 0.56 -8.37 -4.45
C LEU A 119 0.11 -9.73 -3.91
N ILE A 120 0.91 -10.36 -3.04
CA ILE A 120 0.61 -11.68 -2.47
C ILE A 120 -0.69 -11.66 -1.65
N LYS A 121 -0.88 -10.62 -0.83
CA LYS A 121 -2.13 -10.45 -0.07
C LYS A 121 -3.34 -10.28 -0.99
N ASN A 122 -3.25 -9.43 -2.01
CA ASN A 122 -4.32 -9.17 -2.97
C ASN A 122 -4.66 -10.40 -3.82
N LEU A 123 -3.73 -11.34 -3.98
CA LEU A 123 -3.97 -12.61 -4.65
C LEU A 123 -4.75 -13.63 -3.80
N GLY A 124 -5.05 -13.31 -2.55
CA GLY A 124 -5.77 -14.16 -1.60
C GLY A 124 -4.89 -15.25 -0.98
N ILE A 125 -3.57 -15.08 -0.98
CA ILE A 125 -2.64 -16.08 -0.44
C ILE A 125 -2.53 -15.86 1.08
N ASN A 126 -3.12 -16.78 1.85
CA ASN A 126 -3.07 -16.75 3.31
C ASN A 126 -1.77 -17.41 3.84
N LYS A 127 -0.65 -16.69 3.72
CA LYS A 127 0.65 -17.05 4.31
C LYS A 127 1.20 -15.87 5.11
N GLU A 128 1.92 -16.15 6.18
CA GLU A 128 2.74 -15.14 6.87
C GLU A 128 3.82 -14.65 5.91
N ILE A 129 3.89 -13.34 5.68
CA ILE A 129 4.89 -12.72 4.80
C ILE A 129 5.96 -12.06 5.66
N VAL A 130 7.21 -12.49 5.51
CA VAL A 130 8.36 -11.86 6.15
C VAL A 130 9.22 -11.19 5.09
N LEU A 131 9.49 -9.90 5.28
CA LEU A 131 10.32 -9.11 4.39
C LEU A 131 11.74 -9.01 4.95
N LYS A 132 12.75 -9.19 4.10
CA LYS A 132 14.16 -9.14 4.49
C LYS A 132 15.02 -8.42 3.45
N GLN A 133 16.12 -7.85 3.93
CA GLN A 133 17.20 -7.41 3.07
C GLN A 133 17.95 -8.63 2.52
N GLY A 134 18.02 -8.74 1.19
CA GLY A 134 18.75 -9.78 0.49
C GLY A 134 20.21 -9.42 0.24
N THR A 135 20.95 -10.37 -0.31
CA THR A 135 22.38 -10.24 -0.63
C THR A 135 22.65 -10.33 -2.14
N SER A 136 23.79 -9.79 -2.57
CA SER A 136 24.21 -9.79 -3.98
C SER A 136 24.41 -11.19 -4.56
N GLU A 137 24.78 -12.17 -3.73
CA GLU A 137 25.02 -13.56 -4.12
C GLU A 137 23.79 -14.20 -4.79
N HIS A 138 22.59 -13.80 -4.37
CA HIS A 138 21.34 -14.31 -4.91
C HIS A 138 20.87 -13.52 -6.15
N CYS A 139 21.53 -12.40 -6.48
CA CYS A 139 21.14 -11.50 -7.56
C CYS A 139 22.27 -11.27 -8.60
N PRO A 140 22.78 -12.32 -9.26
CA PRO A 140 23.81 -12.15 -10.27
C PRO A 140 23.29 -11.37 -11.49
N GLY A 141 24.03 -10.32 -11.88
CA GLY A 141 23.89 -9.65 -13.18
C GLY A 141 23.04 -8.37 -13.22
N TRP A 142 21.84 -8.32 -12.62
CA TRP A 142 20.86 -7.25 -12.89
C TRP A 142 20.88 -6.04 -11.93
N ASN A 143 21.90 -5.91 -11.09
CA ASN A 143 22.00 -4.90 -10.01
C ASN A 143 20.86 -4.93 -8.97
N SER A 144 19.75 -5.63 -9.20
CA SER A 144 18.66 -5.78 -8.25
C SER A 144 17.86 -7.05 -8.50
N CYS A 145 17.40 -7.69 -7.43
CA CYS A 145 16.43 -8.78 -7.54
C CYS A 145 15.60 -8.96 -6.27
N ILE A 146 14.43 -9.57 -6.44
CA ILE A 146 13.64 -10.16 -5.35
C ILE A 146 13.72 -11.66 -5.50
N TYR A 147 13.87 -12.36 -4.39
CA TYR A 147 13.79 -13.81 -4.34
C TYR A 147 13.03 -14.24 -3.09
N TRP A 148 12.44 -15.42 -3.13
CA TRP A 148 11.66 -15.92 -1.99
C TRP A 148 11.92 -17.37 -1.65
N ASP A 149 11.79 -17.64 -0.35
CA ASP A 149 11.95 -18.95 0.26
C ASP A 149 10.75 -19.28 1.15
N TYR A 150 10.57 -20.57 1.43
CA TYR A 150 9.52 -21.08 2.29
C TYR A 150 10.11 -21.61 3.59
N LYS A 151 9.37 -21.48 4.70
CA LYS A 151 9.76 -22.05 6.00
C LYS A 151 8.64 -22.82 6.68
#